data_AF-A0A953QLK9-F1
#
_entry.id   AF-A0A953QLK9-F1
#
_cell.length_a   1.000
_cell.length_b   1.000
_cell.length_c   1.000
_cell.angle_alpha   90.00
_cell.angle_beta   90.00
_cell.angle_gamma   90.00
#
_symmetry.space_group_name_H-M   'P 1'
#
loop_
_entity.id
_entity.type
_entity.pdbx_description
1 polymer ?
#
loop_
_entity_poly.entity_id
_entity_poly.type
_entity_poly.pdbx_seq_one_letter_code
_entity_poly.pdbx_strand_id
1 'polypeptide(L)'
;MKTVDHPSPAYEKFLKSMKLDYDDWRDGNGYDLEALEDITDSERAAAVKLLAERLESDPDWREVEALGAIATPAARKAIRSAVEHADLETRMRAAEQLIELGETADLEGTIIEALRNTAMENGFSQAIDMAEEHPTPRIRETLLDLALNGTEEQRIHSAALALYLGGKAEEAFDWNHRPFFLSFGDEDRSKQIEAYQELCRRLGVEPKVK
;
A
#
# COMPACT_ATOMS: atom_id res chain seq x y z
N MET A 1 10.26 24.32 -17.53
CA MET A 1 9.13 24.61 -16.62
C MET A 1 8.70 26.06 -16.84
N LYS A 2 7.46 26.34 -17.25
CA LYS A 2 6.96 27.73 -17.17
C LYS A 2 6.62 27.94 -15.71
N THR A 3 7.42 28.74 -15.02
CA THR A 3 7.18 29.15 -13.65
C THR A 3 5.90 29.97 -13.61
N VAL A 4 5.05 29.74 -12.59
CA VAL A 4 3.94 30.65 -12.29
C VAL A 4 4.57 31.98 -11.88
N ASP A 5 4.29 33.05 -12.61
CA ASP A 5 4.77 34.38 -12.23
C ASP A 5 4.04 34.83 -10.97
N HIS A 6 4.78 35.02 -9.87
CA HIS A 6 4.28 35.37 -8.52
C HIS A 6 3.39 34.28 -7.90
N PRO A 7 3.97 33.18 -7.37
CA PRO A 7 3.22 32.14 -6.70
C PRO A 7 2.53 32.66 -5.44
N SER A 8 1.33 32.14 -5.17
CA SER A 8 0.60 32.36 -3.94
C SER A 8 1.32 31.70 -2.75
N PRO A 9 1.13 32.20 -1.52
CA PRO A 9 1.71 31.57 -0.33
C PRO A 9 1.31 30.09 -0.18
N ALA A 10 0.09 29.73 -0.59
CA ALA A 10 -0.39 28.35 -0.59
C ALA A 10 0.41 27.46 -1.56
N TYR A 11 0.64 27.93 -2.78
CA TYR A 11 1.43 27.19 -3.75
C TYR A 11 2.90 27.08 -3.33
N GLU A 12 3.48 28.13 -2.74
CA GLU A 12 4.83 28.06 -2.16
C GLU A 12 4.92 27.05 -1.00
N LYS A 13 3.91 26.99 -0.14
CA LYS A 13 3.81 26.01 0.97
C LYS A 13 3.81 24.59 0.42
N PHE A 14 2.98 24.31 -0.58
CA PHE A 14 2.95 23.01 -1.26
C PHE A 14 4.29 22.64 -1.91
N LEU A 15 4.90 23.56 -2.68
CA LEU A 15 6.20 23.30 -3.31
C LEU A 15 7.32 23.08 -2.27
N LYS A 16 7.20 23.70 -1.09
CA LYS A 16 8.12 23.47 0.01
C LYS A 16 7.93 22.08 0.62
N SER A 17 6.70 21.59 0.79
CA SER A 17 6.45 20.24 1.31
C SER A 17 6.92 19.13 0.38
N MET A 18 7.08 19.41 -0.92
CA MET A 18 7.67 18.45 -1.86
C MET A 18 9.19 18.26 -1.69
N LYS A 19 9.85 19.10 -0.89
CA LYS A 19 11.29 18.98 -0.57
C LYS A 19 11.48 18.17 0.70
N LEU A 20 11.18 16.88 0.61
CA LEU A 20 11.28 15.94 1.72
C LEU A 20 12.73 15.79 2.17
N ASP A 21 12.95 15.82 3.48
CA ASP A 21 14.21 15.36 4.05
C ASP A 21 14.17 13.85 4.38
N TYR A 22 15.26 13.35 4.96
CA TYR A 22 15.36 11.93 5.30
C TYR A 22 14.34 11.52 6.37
N ASP A 23 14.04 12.40 7.32
CA ASP A 23 13.11 12.09 8.41
C ASP A 23 11.68 12.06 7.86
N ASP A 24 11.31 13.00 6.99
CA ASP A 24 10.02 12.98 6.29
C ASP A 24 9.81 11.71 5.46
N TRP A 25 10.85 11.28 4.75
CA TRP A 25 10.81 10.04 3.99
C TRP A 25 10.66 8.82 4.91
N ARG A 26 11.46 8.74 5.97
CA ARG A 26 11.51 7.61 6.91
C ARG A 26 10.21 7.47 7.71
N ASP A 27 9.63 8.59 8.11
CA ASP A 27 8.43 8.63 8.95
C ASP A 27 7.15 8.54 8.10
N GLY A 28 7.28 8.47 6.76
CA GLY A 28 6.14 8.33 5.85
C GLY A 28 5.31 9.60 5.69
N ASN A 29 5.90 10.79 5.94
CA ASN A 29 5.19 12.06 5.80
C ASN A 29 4.90 12.33 4.31
N GLY A 30 3.64 12.65 4.01
CA GLY A 30 3.18 13.06 2.69
C GLY A 30 3.39 14.56 2.41
N TYR A 31 2.90 15.02 1.26
CA TYR A 31 2.87 16.45 0.94
C TYR A 31 1.80 17.19 1.75
N ASP A 32 1.92 18.51 1.81
CA ASP A 32 0.93 19.39 2.43
C ASP A 32 -0.29 19.53 1.51
N LEU A 33 -1.23 18.58 1.61
CA LEU A 33 -2.41 18.54 0.75
C LEU A 33 -3.40 19.68 1.04
N GLU A 34 -3.46 20.16 2.29
CA GLU A 34 -4.28 21.31 2.66
C GLU A 34 -3.88 22.57 1.88
N ALA A 35 -2.58 22.74 1.60
CA ALA A 35 -2.09 23.84 0.79
C ALA A 35 -2.67 23.86 -0.64
N LEU A 36 -3.15 22.72 -1.17
CA LEU A 36 -3.74 22.61 -2.51
C LEU A 36 -5.19 23.14 -2.58
N GLU A 37 -5.84 23.38 -1.44
CA GLU A 37 -7.20 23.94 -1.39
C GLU A 37 -7.21 25.41 -1.84
N ASP A 38 -6.18 26.17 -1.43
CA ASP A 38 -6.12 27.62 -1.59
C ASP A 38 -5.34 28.11 -2.83
N ILE A 39 -4.84 27.21 -3.69
CA ILE A 39 -4.12 27.59 -4.91
C ILE A 39 -5.06 28.07 -6.02
N THR A 40 -4.54 28.97 -6.87
CA THR A 40 -5.25 29.47 -8.05
C THR A 40 -5.39 28.39 -9.14
N ASP A 41 -6.31 28.58 -10.09
CA ASP A 41 -6.48 27.64 -11.21
C ASP A 41 -5.21 27.45 -12.06
N SER A 42 -4.44 28.53 -12.27
CA SER A 42 -3.17 28.45 -12.99
C SER A 42 -2.11 27.65 -12.23
N GLU A 43 -2.09 27.79 -10.90
CA GLU A 43 -1.19 27.02 -10.03
C GLU A 43 -1.62 25.57 -9.94
N ARG A 44 -2.93 25.31 -9.85
CA ARG A 44 -3.49 23.95 -9.90
C ARG A 44 -3.10 23.24 -11.18
N ALA A 45 -3.23 23.89 -12.33
CA ALA A 45 -2.77 23.33 -13.60
C ALA A 45 -1.25 23.09 -13.64
N ALA A 46 -0.46 23.97 -13.03
CA ALA A 46 0.99 23.79 -12.91
C ALA A 46 1.37 22.63 -11.97
N ALA A 47 0.68 22.49 -10.83
CA ALA A 47 0.86 21.42 -9.86
C ALA A 47 0.53 20.05 -10.49
N VAL A 48 -0.62 19.93 -11.16
CA VAL A 48 -0.99 18.68 -11.85
C VAL A 48 0.06 18.29 -12.88
N LYS A 49 0.55 19.26 -13.66
CA LYS A 49 1.59 18.99 -14.65
C LYS A 49 2.88 18.49 -13.99
N LEU A 50 3.33 19.18 -12.93
CA LEU A 50 4.54 18.82 -12.19
C LEU A 50 4.43 17.41 -11.60
N LEU A 51 3.33 17.12 -10.91
CA LEU A 51 3.08 15.84 -10.26
C LEU A 51 2.96 14.70 -11.28
N ALA A 52 2.25 14.91 -12.40
CA ALA A 52 2.14 13.91 -13.45
C ALA A 52 3.49 13.61 -14.11
N GLU A 53 4.32 14.63 -14.39
CA GLU A 53 5.67 14.44 -14.93
C GLU A 53 6.56 13.66 -13.95
N ARG A 54 6.46 13.94 -12.64
CA ARG A 54 7.20 13.20 -11.61
C ARG A 54 6.74 11.76 -11.50
N LEU A 55 5.43 11.53 -11.42
CA LEU A 55 4.82 10.20 -11.35
C LEU A 55 5.17 9.34 -12.57
N GLU A 56 5.42 9.93 -13.74
CA GLU A 56 5.89 9.20 -14.93
C GLU A 56 7.39 8.85 -14.85
N SER A 57 8.20 9.74 -14.28
CA SER A 57 9.67 9.60 -14.28
C SER A 57 10.24 8.81 -13.10
N ASP A 58 9.63 8.97 -11.92
CA ASP A 58 10.07 8.43 -10.63
C ASP A 58 8.80 8.28 -9.76
N PRO A 59 8.00 7.22 -10.00
CA PRO A 59 6.70 7.05 -9.34
C PRO A 59 6.84 6.93 -7.82
N ASP A 60 6.03 7.68 -7.08
CA ASP A 60 5.87 7.59 -5.62
C ASP A 60 4.40 7.82 -5.28
N TRP A 61 3.94 7.22 -4.17
CA TRP A 61 2.55 7.30 -3.74
C TRP A 61 2.13 8.73 -3.36
N ARG A 62 3.06 9.60 -2.98
CA ARG A 62 2.75 11.00 -2.61
C ARG A 62 2.26 11.81 -3.80
N GLU A 63 2.80 11.56 -5.00
CA GLU A 63 2.28 12.16 -6.23
C GLU A 63 0.84 11.70 -6.49
N VAL A 64 0.53 10.43 -6.25
CA VAL A 64 -0.83 9.88 -6.39
C VAL A 64 -1.79 10.59 -5.45
N GLU A 65 -1.46 10.71 -4.17
CA GLU A 65 -2.32 11.39 -3.18
C GLU A 65 -2.53 12.86 -3.52
N ALA A 66 -1.48 13.58 -3.91
CA ALA A 66 -1.60 14.99 -4.27
C ALA A 66 -2.43 15.20 -5.55
N LEU A 67 -2.28 14.32 -6.55
CA LEU A 67 -3.17 14.29 -7.72
C LEU A 67 -4.61 13.95 -7.32
N GLY A 68 -4.78 13.06 -6.34
CA GLY A 68 -6.04 12.68 -5.73
C GLY A 68 -6.76 13.88 -5.13
N ALA A 69 -6.08 14.63 -4.26
CA ALA A 69 -6.56 15.85 -3.64
C ALA A 69 -6.95 16.92 -4.68
N ILE A 70 -6.20 17.05 -5.78
CA ILE A 70 -6.53 17.99 -6.85
C ILE A 70 -7.75 17.54 -7.67
N ALA A 71 -7.93 16.24 -7.88
CA ALA A 71 -9.09 15.58 -8.49
C ALA A 71 -9.56 16.09 -9.87
N THR A 72 -8.78 16.93 -10.57
CA THR A 72 -9.13 17.40 -11.92
C THR A 72 -9.11 16.25 -12.94
N PRO A 73 -9.77 16.37 -14.10
CA PRO A 73 -9.72 15.34 -15.15
C PRO A 73 -8.28 14.98 -15.60
N ALA A 74 -7.37 15.96 -15.61
CA ALA A 74 -5.97 15.72 -15.93
C ALA A 74 -5.24 14.96 -14.82
N ALA A 75 -5.54 15.27 -13.55
CA ALA A 75 -4.97 14.55 -12.40
C ALA A 75 -5.44 13.09 -12.36
N ARG A 76 -6.76 12.85 -12.51
CA ARG A 76 -7.34 11.51 -12.63
C ARG A 76 -6.74 10.70 -13.77
N LYS A 77 -6.46 11.35 -14.91
CA LYS A 77 -5.77 10.70 -16.04
C LYS A 77 -4.36 10.25 -15.67
N ALA A 78 -3.61 11.05 -14.92
CA ALA A 78 -2.27 10.68 -14.45
C ALA A 78 -2.34 9.49 -13.47
N ILE A 79 -3.28 9.50 -12.53
CA ILE A 79 -3.48 8.37 -11.59
C ILE A 79 -3.84 7.08 -12.34
N ARG A 80 -4.74 7.14 -13.34
CA ARG A 80 -5.06 5.99 -14.19
C ARG A 80 -3.83 5.43 -14.93
N SER A 81 -2.95 6.31 -15.40
CA SER A 81 -1.69 5.89 -16.01
C SER A 81 -0.78 5.15 -15.02
N ALA A 82 -0.75 5.58 -13.75
CA ALA A 82 0.07 4.94 -12.73
C ALA A 82 -0.42 3.52 -12.38
N VAL A 83 -1.73 3.28 -12.36
CA VAL A 83 -2.31 1.94 -12.17
C VAL A 83 -1.78 0.92 -13.21
N GLU A 84 -1.47 1.39 -14.42
CA GLU A 84 -1.03 0.52 -15.53
C GLU A 84 0.49 0.33 -15.60
N HIS A 85 1.27 1.29 -15.11
CA HIS A 85 2.70 1.38 -15.46
C HIS A 85 3.66 1.58 -14.30
N ALA A 86 3.17 1.97 -13.12
CA ALA A 86 4.04 2.16 -11.96
C ALA A 86 4.44 0.80 -11.33
N ASP A 87 5.30 0.86 -10.33
CA ASP A 87 5.58 -0.30 -9.48
C ASP A 87 4.34 -0.72 -8.65
N LEU A 88 4.41 -1.88 -7.99
CA LEU A 88 3.26 -2.45 -7.30
C LEU A 88 2.76 -1.61 -6.13
N GLU A 89 3.65 -0.94 -5.38
CA GLU A 89 3.27 -0.06 -4.27
C GLU A 89 2.47 1.14 -4.80
N THR A 90 3.03 1.83 -5.79
CA THR A 90 2.36 2.97 -6.42
C THR A 90 1.06 2.58 -7.12
N ARG A 91 1.00 1.39 -7.76
CA ARG A 91 -0.22 0.86 -8.38
C ARG A 91 -1.34 0.62 -7.37
N MET A 92 -1.04 0.07 -6.19
CA MET A 92 -2.03 -0.14 -5.13
C MET A 92 -2.62 1.19 -4.66
N ARG A 93 -1.76 2.17 -4.35
CA ARG A 93 -2.19 3.52 -3.93
C ARG A 93 -2.97 4.24 -5.02
N ALA A 94 -2.57 4.10 -6.29
CA ALA A 94 -3.31 4.68 -7.41
C ALA A 94 -4.70 4.05 -7.59
N ALA A 95 -4.83 2.73 -7.42
CA ALA A 95 -6.11 2.04 -7.49
C ALA A 95 -7.05 2.45 -6.35
N GLU A 96 -6.53 2.52 -5.12
CA GLU A 96 -7.25 3.03 -3.95
C GLU A 96 -7.75 4.47 -4.18
N GLN A 97 -6.86 5.36 -4.61
CA GLN A 97 -7.20 6.76 -4.84
C GLN A 97 -8.30 6.92 -5.90
N LEU A 98 -8.30 6.12 -6.96
CA LEU A 98 -9.38 6.15 -7.95
C LEU A 98 -10.72 5.71 -7.37
N ILE A 99 -10.74 4.68 -6.51
CA ILE A 99 -11.96 4.21 -5.84
C ILE A 99 -12.55 5.31 -4.96
N GLU A 100 -11.70 5.98 -4.15
CA GLU A 100 -12.14 7.11 -3.32
C GLU A 100 -12.72 8.26 -4.15
N LEU A 101 -12.15 8.48 -5.33
CA LEU A 101 -12.61 9.48 -6.30
C LEU A 101 -13.86 9.05 -7.09
N GLY A 102 -14.44 7.88 -6.79
CA GLY A 102 -15.65 7.34 -7.41
C GLY A 102 -15.42 6.66 -8.76
N GLU A 103 -14.18 6.34 -9.10
CA GLU A 103 -13.82 5.58 -10.30
C GLU A 103 -13.60 4.10 -9.98
N THR A 104 -13.71 3.25 -11.00
CA THR A 104 -13.49 1.81 -10.84
C THR A 104 -12.01 1.46 -11.05
N ALA A 105 -11.40 0.74 -10.11
CA ALA A 105 -10.07 0.15 -10.24
C ALA A 105 -10.02 -1.25 -9.59
N ASP A 106 -9.08 -2.10 -10.03
CA ASP A 106 -8.88 -3.43 -9.45
C ASP A 106 -7.87 -3.39 -8.29
N LEU A 107 -8.29 -2.80 -7.18
CA LEU A 107 -7.45 -2.73 -5.98
C LEU A 107 -7.19 -4.11 -5.38
N GLU A 108 -8.21 -4.94 -5.23
CA GLU A 108 -8.08 -6.29 -4.66
C GLU A 108 -7.09 -7.14 -5.47
N GLY A 109 -7.20 -7.14 -6.80
CA GLY A 109 -6.28 -7.87 -7.67
C GLY A 109 -4.85 -7.37 -7.54
N THR A 110 -4.66 -6.05 -7.45
CA THR A 110 -3.32 -5.45 -7.29
C THR A 110 -2.69 -5.79 -5.94
N ILE A 111 -3.47 -5.77 -4.84
CA ILE A 111 -2.98 -6.21 -3.51
C ILE A 111 -2.55 -7.67 -3.55
N ILE A 112 -3.36 -8.55 -4.15
CA ILE A 112 -3.02 -9.98 -4.26
C ILE A 112 -1.78 -10.20 -5.12
N GLU A 113 -1.62 -9.44 -6.21
CA GLU A 113 -0.42 -9.46 -7.04
C GLU A 113 0.81 -9.04 -6.23
N ALA A 114 0.69 -7.96 -5.44
CA ALA A 114 1.76 -7.47 -4.58
C ALA A 114 2.16 -8.49 -3.51
N LEU A 115 1.19 -9.02 -2.75
CA LEU A 115 1.43 -10.04 -1.72
C LEU A 115 2.19 -11.27 -2.26
N ARG A 116 1.96 -11.65 -3.52
CA ARG A 116 2.57 -12.85 -4.12
C ARG A 116 3.95 -12.61 -4.72
N ASN A 117 4.19 -11.41 -5.26
CA ASN A 117 5.35 -11.14 -6.11
C ASN A 117 6.37 -10.19 -5.48
N THR A 118 6.12 -9.69 -4.27
CA THR A 118 7.06 -8.84 -3.53
C THR A 118 7.67 -9.60 -2.35
N ALA A 119 8.83 -9.10 -1.91
CA ALA A 119 9.57 -9.47 -0.70
C ALA A 119 9.66 -8.25 0.24
N MET A 120 10.12 -8.45 1.48
CA MET A 120 10.21 -7.35 2.46
C MET A 120 11.05 -6.18 1.97
N GLU A 121 12.10 -6.46 1.18
CA GLU A 121 12.99 -5.43 0.61
C GLU A 121 12.36 -4.60 -0.52
N ASN A 122 11.23 -5.04 -1.09
CA ASN A 122 10.66 -4.43 -2.30
C ASN A 122 9.12 -4.44 -2.36
N GLY A 123 8.46 -4.05 -1.27
CA GLY A 123 7.03 -3.69 -1.29
C GLY A 123 6.09 -4.65 -0.56
N PHE A 124 6.61 -5.73 0.04
CA PHE A 124 5.74 -6.68 0.74
C PHE A 124 5.14 -6.12 2.03
N SER A 125 5.88 -5.26 2.76
CA SER A 125 5.33 -4.55 3.92
C SER A 125 4.10 -3.73 3.53
N GLN A 126 4.19 -2.97 2.43
CA GLN A 126 3.08 -2.18 1.91
C GLN A 126 1.92 -3.06 1.44
N ALA A 127 2.21 -4.22 0.84
CA ALA A 127 1.16 -5.18 0.48
C ALA A 127 0.42 -5.73 1.72
N ILE A 128 1.12 -5.90 2.84
CA ILE A 128 0.53 -6.31 4.13
C ILE A 128 -0.34 -5.19 4.70
N ASP A 129 0.14 -3.94 4.71
CA ASP A 129 -0.63 -2.79 5.19
C ASP A 129 -1.92 -2.62 4.36
N MET A 130 -1.82 -2.67 3.02
CA MET A 130 -2.99 -2.61 2.13
C MET A 130 -3.96 -3.78 2.36
N ALA A 131 -3.45 -4.98 2.65
CA ALA A 131 -4.28 -6.14 2.95
C ALA A 131 -4.99 -6.03 4.32
N GLU A 132 -4.39 -5.32 5.27
CA GLU A 132 -5.00 -4.98 6.56
C GLU A 132 -6.15 -3.97 6.40
N GLU A 133 -5.93 -2.92 5.61
CA GLU A 133 -6.91 -1.87 5.30
C GLU A 133 -8.09 -2.41 4.47
N HIS A 134 -7.83 -3.37 3.57
CA HIS A 134 -8.81 -3.93 2.64
C HIS A 134 -8.99 -5.46 2.78
N PRO A 135 -9.46 -5.99 3.92
CA PRO A 135 -9.40 -7.42 4.22
C PRO A 135 -10.56 -8.22 3.61
N THR A 136 -10.67 -8.22 2.28
CA THR A 136 -11.70 -8.98 1.55
C THR A 136 -11.55 -10.49 1.77
N PRO A 137 -12.60 -11.30 1.53
CA PRO A 137 -12.49 -12.76 1.62
C PRO A 137 -11.34 -13.35 0.78
N ARG A 138 -11.12 -12.83 -0.43
CA ARG A 138 -10.06 -13.32 -1.33
C ARG A 138 -8.65 -12.93 -0.87
N ILE A 139 -8.50 -11.75 -0.26
CA ILE A 139 -7.25 -11.35 0.40
C ILE A 139 -6.98 -12.25 1.60
N ARG A 140 -7.97 -12.49 2.46
CA ARG A 140 -7.85 -13.41 3.61
C ARG A 140 -7.46 -14.83 3.17
N GLU A 141 -8.06 -15.34 2.10
CA GLU A 141 -7.69 -16.62 1.51
C GLU A 141 -6.25 -16.62 0.97
N THR A 142 -5.83 -15.51 0.36
CA THR A 142 -4.45 -15.35 -0.12
C THR A 142 -3.45 -15.33 1.02
N LEU A 143 -3.75 -14.65 2.13
CA LEU A 143 -2.90 -14.67 3.33
C LEU A 143 -2.75 -16.09 3.90
N LEU A 144 -3.84 -16.87 3.95
CA LEU A 144 -3.77 -18.28 4.38
C LEU A 144 -2.95 -19.15 3.42
N ASP A 145 -3.09 -18.93 2.11
CA ASP A 145 -2.28 -19.63 1.12
C ASP A 145 -0.79 -19.28 1.27
N LEU A 146 -0.45 -18.00 1.44
CA LEU A 146 0.92 -17.55 1.66
C LEU A 146 1.48 -18.01 3.01
N ALA A 147 0.67 -18.08 4.07
CA ALA A 147 1.04 -18.67 5.35
C ALA A 147 1.49 -20.14 5.21
N LEU A 148 0.93 -20.87 4.25
CA LEU A 148 1.30 -22.26 3.98
C LEU A 148 2.42 -22.39 2.94
N ASN A 149 2.38 -21.61 1.86
CA ASN A 149 3.14 -21.87 0.63
C ASN A 149 4.12 -20.76 0.24
N GLY A 150 4.12 -19.62 0.93
CA GLY A 150 5.00 -18.50 0.64
C GLY A 150 6.47 -18.73 1.02
N THR A 151 7.29 -17.71 0.80
CA THR A 151 8.66 -17.61 1.37
C THR A 151 8.61 -17.58 2.90
N GLU A 152 9.77 -17.70 3.57
CA GLU A 152 9.84 -17.59 5.03
C GLU A 152 9.15 -16.33 5.56
N GLU A 153 9.52 -15.16 5.02
CA GLU A 153 8.94 -13.88 5.38
C GLU A 153 7.44 -13.86 5.09
N GLN A 154 7.01 -14.25 3.89
CA GLN A 154 5.60 -14.28 3.51
C GLN A 154 4.79 -15.17 4.46
N ARG A 155 5.32 -16.35 4.86
CA ARG A 155 4.62 -17.27 5.75
C ARG A 155 4.40 -16.65 7.13
N ILE A 156 5.45 -16.07 7.71
CA ILE A 156 5.40 -15.45 9.05
C ILE A 156 4.42 -14.26 9.05
N HIS A 157 4.59 -13.34 8.09
CA HIS A 157 3.80 -12.11 8.03
C HIS A 157 2.34 -12.36 7.66
N SER A 158 2.08 -13.27 6.71
CA SER A 158 0.70 -13.60 6.35
C SER A 158 -0.02 -14.34 7.47
N ALA A 159 0.67 -15.20 8.23
CA ALA A 159 0.10 -15.86 9.40
C ALA A 159 -0.25 -14.86 10.52
N ALA A 160 0.63 -13.90 10.77
CA ALA A 160 0.41 -12.84 11.76
C ALA A 160 -0.81 -11.99 11.39
N LEU A 161 -0.86 -11.47 10.16
CA LEU A 161 -1.99 -10.66 9.70
C LEU A 161 -3.30 -11.48 9.67
N ALA A 162 -3.27 -12.73 9.21
CA ALA A 162 -4.46 -13.59 9.21
C ALA A 162 -5.01 -13.84 10.63
N LEU A 163 -4.13 -14.01 11.62
CA LEU A 163 -4.53 -14.20 13.02
C LEU A 163 -5.20 -12.93 13.58
N TYR A 164 -4.62 -11.76 13.32
CA TYR A 164 -5.17 -10.47 13.71
C TYR A 164 -6.52 -10.18 13.05
N LEU A 165 -6.62 -10.33 11.72
CA LEU A 165 -7.87 -10.13 10.97
C LEU A 165 -8.98 -11.12 11.38
N GLY A 166 -8.62 -12.26 12.00
CA GLY A 166 -9.54 -13.22 12.61
C GLY A 166 -9.96 -12.89 14.04
N GLY A 167 -9.51 -11.77 14.59
CA GLY A 167 -9.77 -11.35 15.98
C GLY A 167 -9.11 -12.25 17.02
N LYS A 168 -7.97 -12.86 16.69
CA LYS A 168 -7.21 -13.78 17.56
C LYS A 168 -5.87 -13.21 18.03
N ALA A 169 -5.58 -11.96 17.68
CA ALA A 169 -4.46 -11.16 18.15
C ALA A 169 -4.95 -9.70 18.30
N GLU A 170 -4.27 -8.89 19.11
CA GLU A 170 -4.67 -7.48 19.33
C GLU A 170 -4.20 -6.55 18.21
N GLU A 171 -3.10 -6.89 17.55
CA GLU A 171 -2.50 -6.13 16.45
C GLU A 171 -1.83 -7.08 15.44
N ALA A 172 -1.55 -6.58 14.23
CA ALA A 172 -0.65 -7.25 13.32
C ALA A 172 0.72 -7.43 14.01
N PHE A 173 1.28 -8.64 13.97
CA PHE A 173 2.53 -8.97 14.66
C PHE A 173 2.53 -8.85 16.19
N ASP A 174 1.40 -9.11 16.84
CA ASP A 174 1.29 -9.18 18.30
C ASP A 174 2.42 -10.02 18.95
N TRP A 175 3.21 -9.36 19.79
CA TRP A 175 4.37 -9.92 20.47
C TRP A 175 4.05 -11.12 21.36
N ASN A 176 2.81 -11.21 21.88
CA ASN A 176 2.35 -12.36 22.66
C ASN A 176 2.27 -13.64 21.81
N HIS A 177 2.11 -13.49 20.50
CA HIS A 177 2.04 -14.57 19.54
C HIS A 177 3.35 -14.78 18.78
N ARG A 178 4.42 -14.02 19.07
CA ARG A 178 5.71 -14.11 18.37
C ARG A 178 6.26 -15.54 18.27
N PRO A 179 6.30 -16.38 19.33
CA PRO A 179 6.78 -17.76 19.20
C PRO A 179 5.95 -18.59 18.22
N PHE A 180 4.64 -18.33 18.12
CA PHE A 180 3.77 -18.97 17.17
C PHE A 180 4.07 -18.51 15.74
N PHE A 181 4.24 -17.21 15.50
CA PHE A 181 4.58 -16.70 14.17
C PHE A 181 5.94 -17.21 13.68
N LEU A 182 6.95 -17.29 14.55
CA LEU A 182 8.28 -17.81 14.18
C LEU A 182 8.25 -19.28 13.75
N SER A 183 7.27 -20.07 14.19
CA SER A 183 7.15 -21.48 13.74
C SER A 183 6.83 -21.62 12.24
N PHE A 184 6.29 -20.58 11.61
CA PHE A 184 6.10 -20.53 10.16
C PHE A 184 7.42 -20.37 9.38
N GLY A 185 8.47 -19.86 10.04
CA GLY A 185 9.80 -19.71 9.47
C GLY A 185 10.73 -20.90 9.71
N ASP A 186 10.30 -21.94 10.43
CA ASP A 186 11.15 -23.11 10.71
C ASP A 186 11.59 -23.80 9.41
N GLU A 187 12.82 -24.32 9.35
CA GLU A 187 13.31 -25.05 8.17
C GLU A 187 12.58 -26.39 7.95
N ASP A 188 12.01 -26.97 9.01
CA ASP A 188 11.25 -28.22 8.94
C ASP A 188 9.83 -27.99 8.44
N ARG A 189 9.55 -28.48 7.23
CA ARG A 189 8.23 -28.40 6.60
C ARG A 189 7.12 -29.01 7.46
N SER A 190 7.40 -30.04 8.25
CA SER A 190 6.41 -30.67 9.11
C SER A 190 5.91 -29.70 10.18
N LYS A 191 6.83 -28.95 10.80
CA LYS A 191 6.47 -27.92 11.78
C LYS A 191 5.73 -26.74 11.15
N GLN A 192 6.12 -26.32 9.93
CA GLN A 192 5.38 -25.29 9.19
C GLN A 192 3.92 -25.73 8.95
N ILE A 193 3.71 -27.00 8.58
CA ILE A 193 2.37 -27.57 8.36
C ILE A 193 1.59 -27.62 9.69
N GLU A 194 2.21 -28.06 10.78
CA GLU A 194 1.59 -28.07 12.12
C GLU A 194 1.17 -26.66 12.56
N ALA A 195 2.04 -25.66 12.35
CA ALA A 195 1.76 -24.25 12.62
C ALA A 195 0.57 -23.73 11.80
N TYR A 196 0.52 -24.08 10.51
CA TYR A 196 -0.60 -23.72 9.64
C TYR A 196 -1.91 -24.39 10.08
N GLN A 197 -1.89 -25.67 10.43
CA GLN A 197 -3.07 -26.37 10.96
C GLN A 197 -3.57 -25.75 12.26
N GLU A 198 -2.66 -25.32 13.13
CA GLU A 198 -2.97 -24.58 14.35
C GLU A 198 -3.61 -23.21 14.03
N LEU A 199 -3.07 -22.47 13.07
CA LEU A 199 -3.66 -21.21 12.59
C LEU A 199 -5.10 -21.41 12.11
N CYS A 200 -5.33 -22.39 11.24
CA CYS A 200 -6.66 -22.74 10.74
C CYS A 200 -7.62 -23.08 11.89
N ARG A 201 -7.16 -23.85 12.89
CA ARG A 201 -7.96 -24.20 14.08
C ARG A 201 -8.35 -22.97 14.90
N ARG A 202 -7.41 -22.03 15.13
CA ARG A 202 -7.68 -20.79 15.86
C ARG A 202 -8.69 -19.90 15.13
N LEU A 203 -8.61 -19.90 13.81
CA LEU A 203 -9.50 -19.14 12.93
C LEU A 203 -10.85 -19.82 12.67
N GLY A 204 -10.99 -21.11 13.02
CA GLY A 204 -12.20 -21.89 12.75
C GLY A 204 -12.40 -22.19 11.25
N VAL A 205 -11.32 -22.29 10.48
CA VAL A 205 -11.35 -22.62 9.05
C VAL A 205 -10.75 -24.00 8.78
N GLU A 206 -11.16 -24.65 7.69
CA GLU A 206 -10.64 -25.96 7.31
C GLU A 206 -9.22 -25.85 6.71
N PRO A 207 -8.24 -26.61 7.20
CA PRO A 207 -6.88 -26.54 6.70
C PRO A 207 -6.75 -27.16 5.31
N LYS A 208 -6.17 -26.43 4.36
CA LYS A 208 -5.93 -26.88 2.97
C LYS A 208 -4.57 -27.56 2.80
N VAL A 209 -4.24 -28.51 3.68
CA VAL A 209 -2.99 -29.30 3.60
C VAL A 209 -3.22 -30.49 2.67
N LYS A 210 -2.35 -30.66 1.66
CA LYS A 210 -2.32 -31.87 0.81
C LYS A 210 -1.33 -32.88 1.33
#